data_AF-A0A661RH10-F1
#
_entry.id   AF-A0A661RH10-F1
#
_cell.length_a   1.000
_cell.length_b   1.000
_cell.length_c   1.000
_cell.angle_alpha   90.00
_cell.angle_beta   90.00
_cell.angle_gamma   90.00
#
_symmetry.space_group_name_H-M   'P 1'
#
loop_
_entity.id
_entity.type
_entity.pdbx_description
1 polymer ?
#
loop_
_entity_poly.entity_id
_entity_poly.type
_entity_poly.pdbx_seq_one_letter_code
_entity_poly.pdbx_strand_id
1 'polypeptide(L)'
;MKFLGFIVVCLTGAMLLYGTGEFPDWGDPHSPASLHLSNDYLEKAFDQTQVPNIVTAVLADYRGFDTMFETAVIFTAGLACFLLLRDFREKEERFYRHTATGVILHVKDSQKVLLVEREFEHMDKDWVP
;
A
#
# COMPACT_ATOMS: atom_id res chain seq x y z
N MET A 1 24.59 -20.33 -2.86
CA MET A 1 23.19 -20.08 -2.43
C MET A 1 22.23 -19.84 -3.60
N LYS A 2 22.55 -19.01 -4.60
CA LYS A 2 21.67 -18.78 -5.77
C LYS A 2 21.36 -20.06 -6.57
N PHE A 3 22.36 -20.92 -6.78
CA PHE A 3 22.19 -22.21 -7.47
C PHE A 3 21.25 -23.17 -6.73
N LEU A 4 21.34 -23.23 -5.39
CA LEU A 4 20.42 -24.02 -4.56
C LEU A 4 18.99 -23.46 -4.68
N GLY A 5 18.83 -22.14 -4.64
CA GLY A 5 17.53 -21.49 -4.85
C GLY A 5 16.93 -21.79 -6.23
N PHE A 6 17.76 -21.79 -7.28
CA PHE A 6 17.33 -22.17 -8.63
C PHE A 6 16.81 -23.61 -8.69
N ILE A 7 17.54 -24.55 -8.08
CA ILE A 7 17.10 -25.96 -7.99
C ILE A 7 15.74 -26.05 -7.28
N VAL A 8 15.58 -25.36 -6.15
CA VAL A 8 14.31 -25.35 -5.40
C VAL A 8 13.16 -24.81 -6.26
N VAL A 9 13.36 -23.69 -6.97
CA VAL A 9 12.32 -23.13 -7.86
C VAL A 9 11.95 -24.11 -8.97
N CYS A 10 12.94 -24.74 -9.62
CA CYS A 10 12.67 -25.73 -10.66
C CYS A 10 11.90 -26.95 -10.12
N LEU A 11 12.27 -27.44 -8.93
CA LEU A 11 11.58 -28.57 -8.29
C LEU A 11 10.15 -28.22 -7.92
N THR A 12 9.93 -27.06 -7.27
CA THR A 12 8.58 -26.60 -6.92
C THR A 12 7.74 -26.37 -8.18
N GLY A 13 8.31 -25.75 -9.21
CA GLY A 13 7.63 -25.54 -10.49
C GLY A 13 7.22 -26.86 -11.15
N ALA A 14 8.12 -27.85 -11.19
CA ALA A 14 7.82 -29.18 -11.71
C ALA A 14 6.72 -29.89 -10.89
N MET A 15 6.74 -29.74 -9.56
CA MET A 15 5.70 -30.29 -8.68
C MET A 15 4.33 -29.64 -8.95
N LEU A 16 4.28 -28.32 -9.15
CA LEU A 16 3.04 -27.62 -9.48
C LEU A 16 2.50 -28.05 -10.85
N LEU A 17 3.38 -28.18 -11.86
CA LEU A 17 3.01 -28.68 -13.19
C LEU A 17 2.52 -30.13 -13.17
N TYR A 18 3.10 -30.98 -12.32
CA TYR A 18 2.59 -32.34 -12.12
C TYR A 18 1.16 -32.31 -11.57
N GLY A 19 0.88 -31.43 -10.59
CA GLY A 19 -0.46 -31.27 -10.02
C GLY A 19 -1.53 -30.82 -11.02
N THR A 20 -1.17 -30.12 -12.10
CA THR A 20 -2.15 -29.72 -13.12
C THR A 20 -2.70 -30.89 -13.94
N GLY A 21 -2.04 -32.05 -13.92
CA GLY A 21 -2.52 -33.26 -14.59
C GLY A 21 -3.81 -33.83 -13.96
N GLU A 22 -4.10 -33.49 -12.70
CA GLU A 22 -5.30 -33.92 -11.97
C GLU A 22 -6.47 -32.94 -12.12
N PHE A 23 -6.31 -31.88 -12.92
CA PHE A 23 -7.39 -30.91 -13.12
C PHE A 23 -8.48 -31.51 -14.02
N PRO A 24 -9.76 -31.15 -13.79
CA PRO A 24 -10.84 -31.51 -14.70
C PRO A 24 -10.56 -31.03 -16.12
N ASP A 25 -11.08 -31.77 -17.10
CA ASP A 25 -11.03 -31.36 -18.51
C ASP A 25 -11.68 -29.99 -18.67
N TRP A 26 -11.18 -29.23 -19.65
CA TRP A 26 -11.70 -27.91 -19.94
C TRP A 26 -13.19 -27.98 -20.29
N GLY A 27 -14.02 -27.29 -19.50
CA GLY A 27 -15.47 -27.24 -19.71
C GLY A 27 -16.23 -28.49 -19.26
N ASP A 28 -15.61 -29.38 -18.48
CA ASP A 28 -16.29 -30.54 -17.90
C ASP A 28 -17.46 -30.12 -16.99
N PRO A 29 -18.72 -30.46 -17.34
CA PRO A 29 -19.88 -30.18 -16.50
C PRO A 29 -19.83 -30.90 -15.14
N HIS A 30 -19.03 -31.96 -15.02
CA HIS A 30 -18.82 -32.72 -13.80
C HIS A 30 -17.62 -32.20 -12.98
N SER A 31 -17.03 -31.07 -13.35
CA SER A 31 -15.98 -30.47 -12.54
C SER A 31 -16.49 -30.14 -11.13
N PRO A 32 -15.71 -30.41 -10.05
CA PRO A 32 -16.17 -30.19 -8.68
C PRO A 32 -16.70 -28.77 -8.40
N ALA A 33 -16.14 -27.77 -9.07
CA ALA A 33 -16.59 -26.37 -8.96
C ALA A 33 -17.99 -26.14 -9.56
N SER A 34 -18.35 -26.87 -10.61
CA SER A 34 -19.65 -26.75 -11.30
C SER A 34 -20.79 -27.52 -10.62
N LEU A 35 -20.49 -28.50 -9.78
CA LEU A 35 -21.50 -29.44 -9.29
C LEU A 35 -22.39 -28.91 -8.16
N HIS A 36 -21.87 -28.06 -7.27
CA HIS A 36 -22.60 -27.67 -6.04
C HIS A 36 -22.90 -26.17 -6.00
N LEU A 37 -21.88 -25.32 -5.83
CA LEU A 37 -22.07 -23.90 -5.54
C LEU A 37 -22.47 -23.08 -6.78
N SER A 38 -21.99 -23.48 -7.96
CA SER A 38 -22.21 -22.73 -9.20
C SER A 38 -23.70 -22.62 -9.56
N ASN A 39 -24.44 -23.73 -9.49
CA ASN A 39 -25.87 -23.74 -9.80
C ASN A 39 -26.67 -22.93 -8.77
N ASP A 40 -26.36 -23.05 -7.48
CA ASP A 40 -27.01 -22.27 -6.44
C ASP A 40 -26.83 -20.76 -6.63
N TYR A 41 -25.62 -20.29 -6.95
CA TYR A 41 -25.39 -18.88 -7.24
C TYR A 41 -26.09 -18.43 -8.52
N LEU A 42 -26.12 -19.26 -9.57
CA LEU A 42 -26.78 -18.89 -10.83
C LEU A 42 -28.30 -18.76 -10.68
N GLU A 43 -28.93 -19.67 -9.95
CA GLU A 43 -30.38 -19.72 -9.82
C GLU A 43 -30.91 -18.79 -8.73
N LYS A 44 -30.21 -18.67 -7.60
CA LYS A 44 -30.74 -18.04 -6.38
C LYS A 44 -30.11 -16.70 -6.03
N ALA A 45 -29.00 -16.29 -6.66
CA ALA A 45 -28.31 -15.05 -6.27
C ALA A 45 -29.22 -13.82 -6.35
N PHE A 46 -29.99 -13.68 -7.43
CA PHE A 46 -30.88 -12.53 -7.56
C PHE A 46 -31.94 -12.50 -6.47
N ASP A 47 -32.60 -13.63 -6.20
CA ASP A 47 -33.63 -13.70 -5.16
C ASP A 47 -33.07 -13.43 -3.76
N GLN A 48 -31.86 -13.91 -3.47
CA GLN A 48 -31.24 -13.81 -2.15
C GLN A 48 -30.57 -12.45 -1.89
N THR A 49 -29.99 -11.82 -2.91
CA THR A 49 -29.16 -10.61 -2.76
C THR A 49 -29.80 -9.36 -3.37
N GLN A 50 -30.79 -9.54 -4.27
CA GLN A 50 -31.38 -8.48 -5.10
C GLN A 50 -30.35 -7.76 -5.99
N VAL A 51 -29.19 -8.39 -6.23
CA VAL A 51 -28.13 -7.89 -7.10
C VAL A 51 -28.17 -8.64 -8.43
N PRO A 52 -28.35 -7.96 -9.58
CA PRO A 52 -28.47 -8.62 -10.88
C PRO A 52 -27.15 -9.19 -11.41
N ASN A 53 -26.02 -8.70 -10.91
CA ASN A 53 -24.70 -9.20 -11.30
C ASN A 53 -24.22 -10.26 -10.29
N ILE A 54 -24.13 -11.50 -10.77
CA ILE A 54 -23.73 -12.66 -9.97
C ILE A 54 -22.32 -12.51 -9.37
N VAL A 55 -21.37 -11.91 -10.10
CA VAL A 55 -19.99 -11.75 -9.61
C VAL A 55 -19.97 -10.81 -8.42
N THR A 56 -20.67 -9.67 -8.51
CA THR A 56 -20.75 -8.73 -7.40
C THR A 56 -21.54 -9.30 -6.22
N ALA A 57 -22.60 -10.06 -6.48
CA ALA A 57 -23.36 -10.75 -5.43
C ALA A 57 -22.48 -11.77 -4.69
N VAL A 58 -21.65 -12.53 -5.41
CA VAL A 58 -20.72 -13.48 -4.80
C VAL A 58 -19.63 -12.78 -3.99
N LEU A 59 -19.01 -11.72 -4.53
CA LEU A 59 -17.91 -11.03 -3.83
C LEU A 59 -18.38 -10.22 -2.62
N ALA A 60 -19.54 -9.56 -2.69
CA ALA A 60 -20.01 -8.66 -1.65
C ALA A 60 -20.93 -9.34 -0.63
N ASP A 61 -21.86 -10.20 -1.09
CA ASP A 61 -22.89 -10.78 -0.21
C ASP A 61 -22.52 -12.19 0.25
N TYR A 62 -22.23 -13.12 -0.66
CA TYR A 62 -21.90 -14.51 -0.27
C TYR A 62 -20.51 -14.67 0.35
N ARG A 63 -19.51 -13.99 -0.22
CA ARG A 63 -18.09 -14.04 0.20
C ARG A 63 -17.58 -12.67 0.64
N GLY A 64 -18.46 -11.87 1.24
CA GLY A 64 -18.14 -10.53 1.71
C GLY A 64 -16.97 -10.46 2.69
N PHE A 65 -16.75 -11.50 3.50
CA PHE A 65 -15.62 -11.56 4.43
C PHE A 65 -14.25 -11.60 3.71
N ASP A 66 -14.14 -12.34 2.61
CA ASP A 66 -12.90 -12.40 1.83
C ASP A 66 -12.56 -11.01 1.29
N THR A 67 -13.54 -10.34 0.67
CA THR A 67 -13.41 -8.97 0.16
C THR A 67 -13.15 -7.95 1.28
N MET A 68 -13.80 -8.09 2.44
CA MET A 68 -13.57 -7.21 3.59
C MET A 68 -12.09 -7.29 4.02
N PHE A 69 -11.53 -8.49 4.14
CA PHE A 69 -10.12 -8.64 4.50
C PHE A 69 -9.18 -8.21 3.38
N GLU A 70 -9.52 -8.37 2.09
CA GLU A 70 -8.78 -7.76 0.98
C GLU A 70 -8.67 -6.23 1.16
N THR A 71 -9.78 -5.56 1.48
CA THR A 71 -9.75 -4.11 1.71
C THR A 71 -8.93 -3.73 2.94
N ALA A 72 -8.97 -4.53 4.01
CA ALA A 72 -8.16 -4.31 5.21
C ALA A 72 -6.66 -4.46 4.91
N VAL A 73 -6.27 -5.45 4.11
CA VAL A 73 -4.87 -5.66 3.68
C VAL A 73 -4.39 -4.48 2.84
N ILE A 74 -5.17 -4.02 1.86
CA ILE A 74 -4.79 -2.88 1.02
C ILE A 74 -4.72 -1.59 1.85
N PHE A 75 -5.68 -1.37 2.75
CA PHE A 75 -5.69 -0.22 3.64
C PHE A 75 -4.46 -0.19 4.55
N THR A 76 -4.13 -1.33 5.18
CA THR A 76 -2.95 -1.44 6.06
C THR A 76 -1.64 -1.27 5.30
N ALA A 77 -1.53 -1.82 4.08
CA ALA A 77 -0.38 -1.59 3.20
C ALA A 77 -0.23 -0.10 2.83
N GLY A 78 -1.34 0.56 2.47
CA GLY A 78 -1.36 2.00 2.19
C GLY A 78 -0.96 2.84 3.40
N LEU A 79 -1.47 2.51 4.58
CA LEU A 79 -1.11 3.17 5.84
C LEU A 79 0.37 2.95 6.19
N ALA A 80 0.90 1.74 5.99
CA ALA A 80 2.32 1.44 6.19
C ALA A 80 3.20 2.28 5.28
N CYS A 81 2.88 2.37 3.98
CA CYS A 81 3.57 3.24 3.04
C CYS A 81 3.51 4.71 3.47
N PHE A 82 2.33 5.20 3.88
CA PHE A 82 2.16 6.56 4.36
C PHE A 82 3.06 6.86 5.56
N LEU A 83 3.08 5.97 6.56
CA LEU A 83 3.90 6.14 7.77
C LEU A 83 5.41 6.08 7.47
N LEU A 84 5.84 5.20 6.56
CA LEU A 84 7.24 5.08 6.16
C LEU A 84 7.74 6.27 5.34
N LEU A 85 6.88 6.84 4.48
CA LEU A 85 7.22 7.98 3.63
C LEU A 85 7.02 9.33 4.33
N ARG A 86 6.34 9.36 5.48
CA ARG A 86 6.11 10.59 6.23
C ARG A 86 7.42 11.10 6.80
N ASP A 87 7.81 12.30 6.38
CA ASP A 87 8.94 13.01 6.97
C ASP A 87 8.50 13.68 8.28
N PHE A 88 9.01 13.18 9.39
CA PHE A 88 8.79 13.75 10.73
C PHE A 88 9.89 14.74 11.14
N ARG A 89 10.87 15.02 10.28
CA ARG A 89 11.93 15.97 10.60
C ARG A 89 11.34 17.37 10.70
N GLU A 90 11.51 18.00 11.86
CA GLU A 90 11.36 19.43 11.95
C GLU A 90 12.37 20.08 11.00
N LYS A 91 11.89 20.94 10.12
CA LYS A 91 12.79 21.77 9.32
C LYS A 91 13.43 22.75 10.29
N GLU A 92 14.74 22.64 10.47
CA GLU A 92 15.51 23.66 11.18
C GLU A 92 15.39 24.98 10.41
N GLU A 93 14.56 25.86 10.93
CA GLU A 93 14.41 27.24 10.46
C GLU A 93 15.40 28.11 11.24
N ARG A 94 16.22 28.89 10.53
CA ARG A 94 17.18 29.82 11.16
C ARG A 94 16.80 31.25 10.86
N PHE A 95 16.90 32.10 11.89
CA PHE A 95 16.63 33.52 11.79
C PHE A 95 17.94 34.29 11.94
N TYR A 96 18.17 35.23 11.04
CA TYR A 96 19.33 36.11 11.08
C TYR A 96 18.85 37.56 11.09
N ARG A 97 19.48 38.41 11.90
CA ARG A 97 19.22 39.84 11.93
C ARG A 97 20.40 40.59 11.35
N HIS A 98 20.14 41.45 10.37
CA HIS A 98 21.15 42.37 9.89
C HIS A 98 21.42 43.45 10.95
N THR A 99 22.66 43.60 11.40
CA THR A 99 23.03 44.44 12.55
C THR A 99 22.80 45.92 12.27
N ALA A 100 23.06 46.39 11.05
CA ALA A 100 22.95 47.81 10.70
C ALA A 100 21.53 48.28 10.36
N THR A 101 20.66 47.41 9.82
CA THR A 101 19.29 47.79 9.39
C THR A 101 18.19 47.18 10.24
N GLY A 102 18.49 46.18 11.07
CA GLY A 102 17.50 45.44 11.86
C GLY A 102 16.60 44.51 11.05
N VAL A 103 16.84 44.34 9.74
CA VAL A 103 16.08 43.44 8.87
C VAL A 103 16.28 41.99 9.31
N ILE A 104 15.18 41.24 9.40
CA ILE A 104 15.18 39.82 9.78
C ILE A 104 15.07 38.96 8.52
N LEU A 105 16.00 38.03 8.38
CA LEU A 105 16.04 37.02 7.32
C LEU A 105 15.64 35.67 7.91
N HIS A 106 14.58 35.09 7.36
CA HIS A 106 14.18 33.72 7.66
C HIS A 106 14.76 32.79 6.59
N VAL A 107 15.71 31.95 6.99
CA VAL A 107 16.33 30.93 6.13
C VAL A 107 15.69 29.58 6.44
N LYS A 108 14.91 29.07 5.47
CA LYS A 108 14.20 27.77 5.56
C LYS A 108 15.08 26.55 5.25
N ASP A 109 16.30 26.78 4.78
CA ASP A 109 17.24 25.76 4.35
C ASP A 109 18.36 25.63 5.38
N SER A 110 18.34 24.54 6.16
CA SER A 110 19.27 24.30 7.27
C SER A 110 20.72 24.06 6.82
N GLN A 111 20.95 23.76 5.54
CA GLN A 111 22.29 23.59 4.99
C GLN A 111 22.95 24.92 4.60
N LYS A 112 22.16 25.98 4.43
CA LYS A 112 22.67 27.31 4.11
C LYS A 112 22.92 28.09 5.40
N VAL A 113 24.16 27.99 5.87
CA VAL A 113 24.64 28.84 6.96
C VAL A 113 25.10 30.16 6.36
N LEU A 114 24.40 31.26 6.69
CA LEU A 114 24.94 32.59 6.42
C LEU A 114 26.14 32.80 7.35
N LEU A 115 27.28 33.19 6.78
CA LEU A 115 28.46 33.53 7.58
C LEU A 115 28.09 34.68 8.52
N VAL A 116 28.11 34.38 9.82
CA VAL A 116 27.90 35.35 10.90
C VAL A 116 29.17 36.21 10.97
N GLU A 117 29.30 37.13 10.01
CA GLU A 117 30.26 38.22 10.07
C GLU A 117 29.62 39.43 10.76
N ARG A 118 30.35 40.54 10.87
CA ARG A 118 29.90 41.78 11.54
C ARG A 118 28.53 42.31 11.10
N GLU A 119 28.05 41.88 9.93
CA GLU A 119 26.81 42.34 9.31
C GLU A 119 25.56 41.56 9.74
N PHE A 120 25.68 40.30 10.17
CA PHE A 120 24.52 39.45 10.51
C PHE A 120 24.71 38.77 11.86
N GLU A 121 23.70 38.86 12.71
CA GLU A 121 23.61 38.22 14.03
C GLU A 121 22.61 37.06 13.97
N HIS A 122 22.96 35.91 14.53
CA HIS A 122 22.03 34.79 14.67
C HIS A 122 20.96 35.12 15.72
N MET A 123 19.69 34.88 15.41
CA MET A 123 18.58 35.04 16.34
C MET A 123 17.95 33.69 16.68
N ASP A 124 17.67 33.49 17.96
CA ASP A 124 16.86 32.37 18.40
C ASP A 124 15.40 32.56 17.95
N LYS A 125 14.78 31.45 17.55
CA LYS A 125 13.40 31.40 17.07
C LYS A 125 12.38 31.97 18.07
N ASP A 126 12.68 31.86 19.36
CA ASP A 126 11.81 32.31 20.45
C ASP A 126 11.88 33.83 20.71
N TRP A 127 12.82 34.54 20.05
CA TRP A 127 13.06 35.98 20.21
C TRP A 127 12.77 36.78 18.92
N VAL A 128 11.88 36.27 18.05
CA VAL A 128 11.39 37.02 16.89
C VAL A 128 10.08 37.73 17.30
N PRO A 129 9.99 39.08 17.23
CA PRO A 129 8.80 39.83 17.62
C PRO A 129 7.59 39.60 16.70
#